data_AF-A0A924WBZ6-F1
#
_entry.id   AF-A0A924WBZ6-F1
#
_cell.length_a   1.000
_cell.length_b   1.000
_cell.length_c   1.000
_cell.angle_alpha   90.00
_cell.angle_beta   90.00
_cell.angle_gamma   90.00
#
_symmetry.space_group_name_H-M   'P 1'
#
loop_
_entity.id
_entity.type
_entity.pdbx_description
1 polymer ?
#
loop_
_entity_poly.entity_id
_entity_poly.type
_entity_poly.pdbx_seq_one_letter_code
_entity_poly.pdbx_strand_id
1 'polypeptide(L)'
;MEDNNKIIQDENEKGSLQGILGEGSDDLTATPIQKGVDEDNSQRLSERLSFEGSLSPEQKTEVRSLFKADFEASIEEKKEELKKETQETKKDFLTIFGLFASFVTFLSIEVQVFKNKDNVWELIGVTSISLSFVMFFAIVINDIAKDKNGWSDFIKPIYLINIFFASIGIFCLFMGSKSPGNKMDSLEKKIASDSLEIFYLKNDAIGLRNKIDSLASNIDSLGALITPSQW
;
A
#
# COMPACT_ATOMS: atom_id res chain seq x y z
N MET A 1 18.66 47.68 -31.91
CA MET A 1 17.51 47.92 -31.01
C MET A 1 17.66 46.91 -29.90
N GLU A 2 18.65 47.20 -29.06
CA GLU A 2 18.51 47.91 -27.77
C GLU A 2 18.44 46.81 -26.70
N ASP A 3 19.57 46.52 -26.06
CA ASP A 3 20.10 47.24 -24.88
C ASP A 3 19.37 46.78 -23.62
N ASN A 4 19.96 46.58 -22.45
CA ASN A 4 21.32 46.45 -21.95
C ASN A 4 21.16 46.36 -20.41
N ASN A 5 22.18 45.86 -19.71
CA ASN A 5 22.45 46.07 -18.26
C ASN A 5 21.49 45.45 -17.23
N LYS A 6 21.94 44.72 -16.22
CA LYS A 6 23.08 44.92 -15.27
C LYS A 6 23.48 43.51 -14.76
N ILE A 7 24.73 43.00 -14.80
CA ILE A 7 25.99 43.37 -14.11
C ILE A 7 25.73 43.77 -12.63
N ILE A 8 26.20 43.06 -11.59
CA ILE A 8 27.60 43.04 -11.10
C ILE A 8 27.72 42.13 -9.84
N GLN A 9 28.76 41.28 -9.83
CA GLN A 9 29.75 40.96 -8.75
C GLN A 9 29.28 40.47 -7.38
N ASP A 10 30.05 39.74 -6.58
CA ASP A 10 31.33 38.98 -6.61
C ASP A 10 31.23 38.15 -5.28
N GLU A 11 31.90 37.03 -5.03
CA GLU A 11 33.33 36.87 -4.79
C GLU A 11 33.60 35.38 -4.52
N ASN A 12 34.73 34.89 -5.06
CA ASN A 12 35.85 34.23 -4.37
C ASN A 12 35.54 33.38 -3.13
N GLU A 13 36.18 32.25 -2.85
CA GLU A 13 37.43 31.64 -3.28
C GLU A 13 37.44 30.30 -2.52
N LYS A 14 37.84 29.19 -3.16
CA LYS A 14 38.55 28.07 -2.51
C LYS A 14 38.96 27.03 -3.56
N GLY A 15 40.05 27.34 -4.26
CA GLY A 15 40.99 26.31 -4.73
C GLY A 15 41.74 25.77 -3.49
N SER A 16 41.92 24.46 -3.37
CA SER A 16 42.95 23.63 -4.03
C SER A 16 44.15 23.41 -3.10
N LEU A 17 44.46 22.13 -2.83
CA LEU A 17 45.77 21.49 -2.59
C LEU A 17 45.50 20.14 -1.89
N GLN A 18 45.51 18.97 -2.55
CA GLN A 18 46.71 18.13 -2.80
C GLN A 18 47.77 18.33 -1.70
N GLY A 19 48.09 17.39 -0.82
CA GLY A 19 48.37 15.96 -0.96
C GLY A 19 49.63 15.67 -0.12
N ILE A 20 50.08 14.41 -0.09
CA ILE A 20 51.46 13.97 0.24
C ILE A 20 51.72 13.46 1.70
N LEU A 21 51.89 12.12 1.77
CA LEU A 21 52.76 11.27 2.65
C LEU A 21 52.42 11.19 4.15
N GLY A 22 52.58 10.06 4.85
CA GLY A 22 53.18 8.78 4.52
C GLY A 22 53.05 7.78 5.70
N GLU A 23 53.32 6.52 5.39
CA GLU A 23 53.43 5.37 6.30
C GLU A 23 54.59 5.51 7.30
N GLY A 24 54.57 4.71 8.38
CA GLY A 24 55.82 4.20 8.97
C GLY A 24 55.93 4.30 10.50
N SER A 25 56.33 3.19 11.08
CA SER A 25 56.34 2.80 12.49
C SER A 25 57.59 3.25 13.29
N ASP A 26 57.52 2.91 14.58
CA ASP A 26 58.61 2.60 15.52
C ASP A 26 59.13 3.68 16.50
N ASP A 27 58.61 3.52 17.73
CA ASP A 27 59.37 3.20 18.96
C ASP A 27 60.19 4.28 19.70
N LEU A 28 60.29 4.04 21.01
CA LEU A 28 61.17 4.63 22.03
C LEU A 28 60.73 5.84 22.89
N THR A 29 60.22 5.45 24.07
CA THR A 29 60.73 5.77 25.42
C THR A 29 60.83 7.22 25.94
N ALA A 30 60.05 7.43 27.02
CA ALA A 30 60.42 8.04 28.31
C ALA A 30 61.06 9.44 28.37
N THR A 31 60.32 10.38 28.97
CA THR A 31 60.75 11.11 30.18
C THR A 31 59.54 11.81 30.82
N PRO A 32 59.25 11.60 32.13
CA PRO A 32 58.28 12.42 32.83
C PRO A 32 58.98 13.70 33.30
N ILE A 33 58.71 14.82 32.63
CA ILE A 33 59.10 16.14 33.15
C ILE A 33 58.08 16.54 34.20
N GLN A 34 58.37 16.12 35.43
CA GLN A 34 57.85 16.70 36.65
C GLN A 34 58.41 18.12 36.73
N LYS A 35 57.57 19.13 36.46
CA LYS A 35 57.89 20.52 36.76
C LYS A 35 56.77 21.08 37.62
N GLY A 36 57.15 21.43 38.85
CA GLY A 36 56.27 21.90 39.91
C GLY A 36 55.35 23.01 39.41
N VAL A 37 54.07 22.77 39.59
CA VAL A 37 53.07 23.82 39.59
C VAL A 37 53.16 24.46 40.97
N ASP A 38 53.73 25.66 41.02
CA ASP A 38 53.77 26.48 42.22
C ASP A 38 52.35 26.63 42.78
N GLU A 39 52.11 26.09 43.98
CA GLU A 39 50.83 26.15 44.70
C GLU A 39 50.40 27.60 45.02
N ASP A 40 51.31 28.58 44.90
CA ASP A 40 51.06 29.99 45.24
C ASP A 40 50.19 30.76 44.22
N ASN A 41 49.95 30.22 43.02
CA ASN A 41 49.13 30.91 42.01
C ASN A 41 47.64 30.53 42.05
N SER A 42 47.28 29.50 42.82
CA SER A 42 45.90 29.02 42.95
C SER A 42 45.06 29.92 43.86
N GLN A 43 45.66 30.57 44.87
CA GLN A 43 44.97 31.51 45.76
C GLN A 43 44.69 32.87 45.12
N ARG A 44 45.51 33.30 44.15
CA ARG A 44 45.27 34.57 43.43
C ARG A 44 44.23 34.45 42.31
N LEU A 45 43.95 33.24 41.84
CA LEU A 45 42.89 33.02 40.84
C LEU A 45 41.50 32.89 41.48
N SER A 46 41.41 32.35 42.70
CA SER A 46 40.14 32.28 43.44
C SER A 46 39.66 33.66 43.92
N GLU A 47 40.58 34.57 44.28
CA GLU A 47 40.25 35.92 44.73
C GLU A 47 39.81 36.86 43.58
N ARG A 48 40.17 36.54 42.32
CA ARG A 48 39.74 37.28 41.12
C ARG A 48 38.42 36.80 40.52
N LEU A 49 37.85 35.70 41.00
CA LEU A 49 36.60 35.13 40.49
C LEU A 49 35.41 35.26 41.45
N SER A 50 35.60 35.78 42.66
CA SER A 50 34.52 36.23 43.54
C SER A 50 34.17 37.69 43.24
N PHE A 51 33.84 38.02 41.98
CA PHE A 51 33.01 39.20 41.74
C PHE A 51 31.59 38.84 42.17
N GLU A 52 31.37 38.94 43.48
CA GLU A 52 30.05 38.91 44.11
C GLU A 52 29.39 40.27 43.84
N GLY A 53 29.21 40.58 42.55
CA GLY A 53 28.41 41.70 42.10
C GLY A 53 26.98 41.41 42.54
N SER A 54 26.57 41.98 43.67
CA SER A 54 25.19 41.98 44.10
C SER A 54 24.39 42.76 43.07
N LEU A 55 23.88 42.05 42.07
CA LEU A 55 22.91 42.57 41.11
C LEU A 55 21.82 43.29 41.92
N SER A 56 21.58 44.55 41.59
CA SER A 56 20.44 45.31 42.13
C SER A 56 19.18 44.44 41.96
N PRO A 57 18.25 44.43 42.92
CA PRO A 57 16.98 43.72 42.78
C PRO A 57 16.27 44.01 41.45
N GLU A 58 16.46 45.20 40.87
CA GLU A 58 15.92 45.58 39.55
C GLU A 58 16.59 44.80 38.40
N GLN A 59 17.92 44.71 38.38
CA GLN A 59 18.67 43.95 37.35
C GLN A 59 18.42 42.45 37.45
N LYS A 60 18.25 41.92 38.67
CA LYS A 60 17.83 40.53 38.88
C LYS A 60 16.43 40.27 38.35
N THR A 61 15.53 41.25 38.43
CA THR A 61 14.15 41.11 37.94
C THR A 61 14.10 41.18 36.42
N GLU A 62 14.89 42.06 35.81
CA GLU A 62 15.00 42.21 34.35
C GLU A 62 15.60 40.96 33.69
N VAL A 63 16.72 40.44 34.20
CA VAL A 63 17.33 39.20 33.69
C VAL A 63 16.39 38.00 33.85
N ARG A 64 15.65 37.93 34.97
CA ARG A 64 14.65 36.87 35.19
C ARG A 64 13.45 37.00 34.25
N SER A 65 13.08 38.22 33.86
CA SER A 65 12.01 38.46 32.88
C SER A 65 12.42 38.09 31.47
N LEU A 66 13.67 38.37 31.06
CA LEU A 66 14.23 37.96 29.76
C LEU A 66 14.37 36.45 29.67
N PHE A 67 14.92 35.79 30.71
CA PHE A 67 14.98 34.33 30.76
C PHE A 67 13.59 33.69 30.72
N LYS A 68 12.59 34.30 31.39
CA LYS A 68 11.24 33.79 31.38
C LYS A 68 10.58 33.94 30.00
N ALA A 69 10.83 35.06 29.31
CA ALA A 69 10.35 35.29 27.95
C ALA A 69 11.00 34.33 26.93
N ASP A 70 12.31 34.14 26.97
CA ASP A 70 13.02 33.18 26.10
C ASP A 70 12.62 31.73 26.39
N PHE A 71 12.39 31.40 27.67
CA PHE A 71 11.93 30.08 28.07
C PHE A 71 10.46 29.81 27.69
N GLU A 72 9.58 30.80 27.85
CA GLU A 72 8.19 30.72 27.39
C GLU A 72 8.14 30.63 25.85
N ALA A 73 8.97 31.39 25.12
CA ALA A 73 9.09 31.29 23.68
C ALA A 73 9.58 29.90 23.23
N SER A 74 10.61 29.35 23.90
CA SER A 74 11.12 28.00 23.62
C SER A 74 10.09 26.91 23.94
N ILE A 75 9.27 27.09 24.99
CA ILE A 75 8.17 26.17 25.32
C ILE A 75 7.06 26.25 24.27
N GLU A 76 6.69 27.46 23.82
CA GLU A 76 5.63 27.62 22.82
C GLU A 76 6.09 27.05 21.46
N GLU A 77 7.35 27.26 21.06
CA GLU A 77 7.96 26.65 19.87
C GLU A 77 7.96 25.12 19.97
N LYS A 78 8.44 24.57 21.10
CA LYS A 78 8.40 23.11 21.37
C LYS A 78 7.00 22.53 21.32
N LYS A 79 6.01 23.28 21.79
CA LYS A 79 4.59 22.87 21.83
C LYS A 79 3.95 22.94 20.44
N GLU A 80 4.36 23.88 19.59
CA GLU A 80 3.97 23.91 18.17
C GLU A 80 4.61 22.77 17.37
N GLU A 81 5.91 22.48 17.57
CA GLU A 81 6.58 21.30 17.00
C GLU A 81 5.83 20.01 17.39
N LEU A 82 5.53 19.83 18.68
CA LEU A 82 4.79 18.67 19.20
C LEU A 82 3.39 18.55 18.59
N LYS A 83 2.69 19.67 18.38
CA LYS A 83 1.37 19.67 17.74
C LYS A 83 1.46 19.25 16.27
N LYS A 84 2.48 19.70 15.53
CA LYS A 84 2.71 19.29 14.14
C LYS A 84 3.03 17.80 14.05
N GLU A 85 3.97 17.31 14.86
CA GLU A 85 4.32 15.87 14.89
C GLU A 85 3.11 14.99 15.27
N THR A 86 2.29 15.44 16.22
CA THR A 86 1.07 14.72 16.61
C THR A 86 0.04 14.69 15.47
N GLN A 87 -0.06 15.75 14.68
CA GLN A 87 -1.00 15.83 13.56
C GLN A 87 -0.54 14.97 12.38
N GLU A 88 0.75 14.96 12.07
CA GLU A 88 1.36 14.07 11.08
C GLU A 88 1.18 12.59 11.46
N THR A 89 1.45 12.23 12.72
CA THR A 89 1.25 10.87 13.23
C THR A 89 -0.22 10.42 13.11
N LYS A 90 -1.19 11.32 13.37
CA LYS A 90 -2.62 11.01 13.19
C LYS A 90 -2.98 10.78 11.72
N LYS A 91 -2.41 11.56 10.81
CA LYS A 91 -2.61 11.40 9.36
C LYS A 91 -2.04 10.06 8.88
N ASP A 92 -0.85 9.69 9.34
CA ASP A 92 -0.22 8.41 9.02
C ASP A 92 -1.04 7.24 9.57
N PHE A 93 -1.51 7.34 10.81
CA PHE A 93 -2.37 6.32 11.41
C PHE A 93 -3.67 6.13 10.64
N LEU A 94 -4.33 7.24 10.25
CA LEU A 94 -5.54 7.19 9.44
C LEU A 94 -5.27 6.56 8.06
N THR A 95 -4.12 6.86 7.46
CA THR A 95 -3.71 6.31 6.16
C THR A 95 -3.45 4.80 6.27
N ILE A 96 -2.70 4.36 7.28
CA ILE A 96 -2.44 2.94 7.54
C ILE A 96 -3.74 2.20 7.84
N PHE A 97 -4.63 2.79 8.64
CA PHE A 97 -5.93 2.20 8.95
C PHE A 97 -6.81 2.05 7.72
N GLY A 98 -6.90 3.10 6.88
CA GLY A 98 -7.63 3.05 5.62
C GLY A 98 -7.07 2.01 4.64
N LEU A 99 -5.74 1.92 4.54
CA LEU A 99 -5.07 0.89 3.75
C LEU A 99 -5.36 -0.51 4.29
N PHE A 100 -5.33 -0.70 5.62
CA PHE A 100 -5.62 -2.00 6.24
C PHE A 100 -7.07 -2.43 6.03
N ALA A 101 -8.03 -1.52 6.18
CA ALA A 101 -9.43 -1.79 5.88
C ALA A 101 -9.62 -2.20 4.42
N SER A 102 -8.99 -1.47 3.49
CA SER A 102 -9.01 -1.78 2.06
C SER A 102 -8.41 -3.16 1.77
N PHE A 103 -7.33 -3.52 2.46
CA PHE A 103 -6.70 -4.83 2.37
C PHE A 103 -7.61 -5.98 2.84
N VAL A 104 -8.26 -5.82 4.00
CA VAL A 104 -9.20 -6.82 4.51
C VAL A 104 -10.40 -6.98 3.58
N THR A 105 -10.95 -5.88 3.05
CA THR A 105 -12.05 -5.93 2.07
C THR A 105 -11.62 -6.62 0.78
N PHE A 106 -10.42 -6.31 0.29
CA PHE A 106 -9.87 -6.92 -0.90
C PHE A 106 -9.71 -8.45 -0.76
N LEU A 107 -9.11 -8.93 0.34
CA LEU A 107 -9.01 -10.37 0.64
C LEU A 107 -10.39 -11.03 0.76
N SER A 108 -11.37 -10.33 1.32
CA SER A 108 -12.74 -10.84 1.45
C SER A 108 -13.41 -11.08 0.10
N ILE A 109 -13.24 -10.15 -0.85
CA ILE A 109 -13.74 -10.29 -2.23
C ILE A 109 -12.99 -11.42 -2.93
N GLU A 110 -11.67 -11.47 -2.79
CA GLU A 110 -10.83 -12.48 -3.42
C GLU A 110 -11.24 -13.92 -3.03
N VAL A 111 -11.44 -14.19 -1.73
CA VAL A 111 -11.88 -15.53 -1.25
C VAL A 111 -13.21 -15.94 -1.86
N GLN A 112 -14.12 -14.99 -2.15
CA GLN A 112 -15.39 -15.29 -2.81
C GLN A 112 -15.20 -15.60 -4.29
N VAL A 113 -14.29 -14.89 -4.97
CA VAL A 113 -13.95 -15.14 -6.38
C VAL A 113 -13.32 -16.51 -6.55
N PHE A 114 -12.43 -16.94 -5.63
CA PHE A 114 -11.83 -18.29 -5.64
C PHE A 114 -12.87 -19.41 -5.58
N LYS A 115 -13.99 -19.21 -4.87
CA LYS A 115 -15.04 -20.23 -4.74
C LYS A 115 -15.90 -20.41 -6.00
N ASN A 116 -15.95 -19.39 -6.86
CA ASN A 116 -16.89 -19.34 -7.99
C ASN A 116 -16.24 -19.57 -9.37
N LYS A 117 -14.91 -19.61 -9.45
CA LYS A 117 -14.14 -19.64 -10.71
C LYS A 117 -13.59 -21.05 -10.98
N ASP A 118 -14.06 -21.67 -12.07
CA ASP A 118 -13.55 -22.98 -12.55
C ASP A 118 -12.38 -22.83 -13.53
N ASN A 119 -12.04 -21.59 -13.92
CA ASN A 119 -11.01 -21.31 -14.91
C ASN A 119 -9.65 -21.01 -14.26
N VAL A 120 -8.69 -21.91 -14.46
CA VAL A 120 -7.33 -21.83 -13.92
C VAL A 120 -6.61 -20.54 -14.33
N TRP A 121 -6.83 -20.02 -15.54
CA TRP A 121 -6.21 -18.77 -15.99
C TRP A 121 -6.71 -17.55 -15.24
N GLU A 122 -8.01 -17.49 -14.97
CA GLU A 122 -8.59 -16.43 -14.17
C GLU A 122 -8.12 -16.54 -12.71
N LEU A 123 -7.98 -17.76 -12.21
CA LEU A 123 -7.46 -18.03 -10.87
C LEU A 123 -6.03 -17.49 -10.67
N ILE A 124 -5.14 -17.81 -11.62
CA ILE A 124 -3.76 -17.31 -11.65
C ILE A 124 -3.74 -15.79 -11.78
N GLY A 125 -4.61 -15.23 -12.61
CA GLY A 125 -4.75 -13.78 -12.79
C GLY A 125 -5.15 -13.06 -11.50
N VAL A 126 -6.20 -13.54 -10.83
CA VAL A 126 -6.66 -12.99 -9.54
C VAL A 126 -5.56 -13.11 -8.49
N THR A 127 -4.98 -14.30 -8.32
CA THR A 127 -3.89 -14.54 -7.34
C THR A 127 -2.70 -13.60 -7.58
N SER A 128 -2.31 -13.37 -8.84
CA SER A 128 -1.20 -12.49 -9.20
C SER A 128 -1.51 -11.01 -8.92
N ILE A 129 -2.74 -10.56 -9.19
CA ILE A 129 -3.17 -9.19 -8.86
C ILE A 129 -3.17 -9.00 -7.35
N SER A 130 -3.63 -9.99 -6.59
CA SER A 130 -3.67 -9.94 -5.14
C SER A 130 -2.28 -9.88 -4.54
N LEU A 131 -1.35 -10.69 -5.05
CA LEU A 131 0.05 -10.62 -4.66
C LEU A 131 0.66 -9.24 -4.95
N SER A 132 0.33 -8.65 -6.11
CA SER A 132 0.73 -7.29 -6.44
C SER A 132 0.13 -6.26 -5.48
N PHE A 133 -1.13 -6.43 -5.08
CA PHE A 133 -1.76 -5.54 -4.10
C PHE A 133 -1.08 -5.63 -2.71
N VAL A 134 -0.74 -6.83 -2.25
CA VAL A 134 0.02 -7.05 -1.00
C VAL A 134 1.40 -6.36 -1.08
N MET A 135 2.10 -6.52 -2.21
CA MET A 135 3.39 -5.87 -2.44
C MET A 135 3.27 -4.35 -2.47
N PHE A 136 2.25 -3.81 -3.14
CA PHE A 136 1.95 -2.39 -3.14
C PHE A 136 1.69 -1.86 -1.73
N PHE A 137 0.91 -2.60 -0.93
CA PHE A 137 0.66 -2.24 0.47
C PHE A 137 1.96 -2.20 1.29
N ALA A 138 2.82 -3.20 1.15
CA ALA A 138 4.13 -3.24 1.82
C ALA A 138 5.02 -2.05 1.40
N ILE A 139 5.01 -1.70 0.10
CA ILE A 139 5.70 -0.52 -0.43
C ILE A 139 5.20 0.76 0.22
N VAL A 140 3.88 0.95 0.31
CA VAL A 140 3.29 2.17 0.89
C VAL A 140 3.60 2.28 2.39
N ILE A 141 3.53 1.18 3.14
CA ILE A 141 3.96 1.18 4.55
C ILE A 141 5.43 1.54 4.65
N ASN A 142 6.28 0.96 3.80
CA ASN A 142 7.70 1.25 3.81
C ASN A 142 7.98 2.71 3.44
N ASP A 143 7.20 3.32 2.56
CA ASP A 143 7.32 4.74 2.21
C ASP A 143 6.94 5.65 3.38
N ILE A 144 5.85 5.34 4.10
CA ILE A 144 5.47 6.05 5.34
C ILE A 144 6.54 5.86 6.44
N ALA A 145 7.16 4.69 6.52
CA ALA A 145 8.20 4.40 7.51
C ALA A 145 9.60 4.94 7.11
N LYS A 146 9.77 5.37 5.85
CA LYS A 146 11.06 5.74 5.26
C LYS A 146 11.72 6.91 5.98
N ASP A 147 10.91 7.87 6.42
CA ASP A 147 11.37 9.08 7.10
C ASP A 147 12.04 8.79 8.45
N LYS A 148 11.85 7.59 9.01
CA LYS A 148 12.42 7.19 10.30
C LYS A 148 13.64 6.27 10.18
N ASN A 149 13.75 5.47 9.11
CA ASN A 149 14.69 4.35 9.07
C ASN A 149 15.77 4.41 7.98
N GLY A 150 15.72 5.34 7.02
CA GLY A 150 16.78 5.49 6.00
C GLY A 150 16.87 4.38 4.94
N TRP A 151 15.83 3.55 4.80
CA TRP A 151 15.75 2.43 3.85
C TRP A 151 15.41 2.88 2.41
N SER A 152 16.23 3.79 1.86
CA SER A 152 16.04 4.41 0.54
C SER A 152 16.17 3.43 -0.63
N ASP A 153 17.07 2.47 -0.54
CA ASP A 153 17.62 1.82 -1.76
C ASP A 153 16.84 0.57 -2.22
N PHE A 154 16.02 -0.03 -1.35
CA PHE A 154 15.22 -1.21 -1.70
C PHE A 154 13.94 -0.89 -2.48
N ILE A 155 13.57 0.39 -2.55
CA ILE A 155 12.28 0.83 -3.13
C ILE A 155 12.26 0.57 -4.64
N LYS A 156 13.26 0.99 -5.40
CA LYS A 156 13.22 0.94 -6.89
C LYS A 156 12.95 -0.46 -7.51
N PRO A 157 13.66 -1.54 -7.14
CA PRO A 157 13.44 -2.85 -7.77
C PRO A 157 12.08 -3.45 -7.40
N ILE A 158 11.59 -3.21 -6.18
CA ILE A 158 10.31 -3.77 -5.71
C ILE A 158 9.13 -3.22 -6.52
N TYR A 159 9.18 -1.94 -6.92
CA TYR A 159 8.12 -1.33 -7.76
C TYR A 159 8.07 -1.97 -9.15
N LEU A 160 9.23 -2.26 -9.76
CA LEU A 160 9.30 -2.94 -11.05
C LEU A 160 8.73 -4.35 -10.97
N ILE A 161 9.10 -5.09 -9.92
CA ILE A 161 8.54 -6.43 -9.67
C ILE A 161 7.03 -6.34 -9.45
N ASN A 162 6.55 -5.36 -8.70
CA ASN A 162 5.12 -5.17 -8.46
C ASN A 162 4.34 -4.90 -9.76
N ILE A 163 4.83 -3.98 -10.60
CA ILE A 163 4.23 -3.69 -11.91
C ILE A 163 4.25 -4.93 -12.80
N PHE A 164 5.33 -5.71 -12.77
CA PHE A 164 5.43 -6.96 -13.50
C PHE A 164 4.35 -7.96 -13.08
N PHE A 165 4.17 -8.21 -11.78
CA PHE A 165 3.09 -9.07 -11.27
C PHE A 165 1.69 -8.55 -11.60
N ALA A 166 1.47 -7.23 -11.53
CA ALA A 166 0.20 -6.63 -11.95
C ALA A 166 -0.07 -6.89 -13.44
N SER A 167 0.95 -6.70 -14.30
CA SER A 167 0.83 -6.90 -15.74
C SER A 167 0.55 -8.36 -16.11
N ILE A 168 1.22 -9.32 -15.46
CA ILE A 168 0.96 -10.76 -15.61
C ILE A 168 -0.47 -11.07 -15.18
N GLY A 169 -0.90 -10.55 -14.03
CA GLY A 169 -2.24 -10.77 -13.52
C GLY A 169 -3.32 -10.29 -14.49
N ILE A 170 -3.19 -9.08 -15.02
CA ILE A 170 -4.09 -8.51 -16.03
C ILE A 170 -4.07 -9.35 -17.32
N PHE A 171 -2.88 -9.78 -17.77
CA PHE A 171 -2.74 -10.61 -18.96
C PHE A 171 -3.43 -11.98 -18.79
N CYS A 172 -3.24 -12.64 -17.65
CA CYS A 172 -3.88 -13.91 -17.31
C CYS A 172 -5.41 -13.76 -17.18
N LEU A 173 -5.91 -12.65 -16.62
CA LEU A 173 -7.34 -12.35 -16.62
C LEU A 173 -7.88 -12.16 -18.04
N PHE A 174 -7.15 -11.47 -18.90
CA PHE A 174 -7.57 -11.25 -20.28
C PHE A 174 -7.61 -12.57 -21.08
N MET A 175 -6.60 -13.42 -20.93
CA MET A 175 -6.63 -14.79 -21.49
C MET A 175 -7.75 -15.63 -20.88
N GLY A 176 -7.94 -15.55 -19.57
CA GLY A 176 -8.98 -16.26 -18.85
C GLY A 176 -10.38 -15.89 -19.32
N SER A 177 -10.64 -14.61 -19.59
CA SER A 177 -11.91 -14.12 -20.12
C SER A 177 -12.22 -14.59 -21.55
N LYS A 178 -11.17 -14.91 -22.33
CA LYS A 178 -11.28 -15.44 -23.68
C LYS A 178 -11.42 -16.96 -23.71
N SER A 179 -11.10 -17.63 -22.61
CA SER A 179 -11.38 -19.06 -22.48
C SER A 179 -12.90 -19.22 -22.47
N PRO A 180 -13.50 -19.91 -23.45
CA PRO A 180 -14.93 -20.16 -23.49
C PRO A 180 -15.28 -21.10 -22.32
N GLY A 181 -15.48 -20.50 -21.16
CA GLY A 181 -15.70 -21.19 -19.89
C GLY A 181 -17.16 -21.59 -19.76
N ASN A 182 -17.60 -22.50 -20.61
CA ASN A 182 -18.51 -23.64 -20.39
C ASN A 182 -19.85 -23.48 -19.65
N LYS A 183 -20.15 -22.46 -18.84
CA LYS A 183 -21.43 -22.38 -18.14
C LYS A 183 -22.55 -21.95 -19.09
N MET A 184 -22.33 -20.89 -19.86
CA MET A 184 -23.32 -20.43 -20.84
C MET A 184 -23.46 -21.44 -22.00
N ASP A 185 -22.34 -21.91 -22.55
CA ASP A 185 -22.35 -22.90 -23.63
C ASP A 185 -22.89 -24.27 -23.20
N SER A 186 -22.66 -24.70 -21.95
CA SER A 186 -23.29 -25.94 -21.44
C SER A 186 -24.76 -25.75 -21.11
N LEU A 187 -25.17 -24.59 -20.60
CA LEU A 187 -26.58 -24.23 -20.44
C LEU A 187 -27.28 -24.19 -21.79
N GLU A 188 -26.67 -23.57 -22.80
CA GLU A 188 -27.23 -23.47 -24.15
C GLU A 188 -27.30 -24.84 -24.82
N LYS A 189 -26.26 -25.68 -24.70
CA LYS A 189 -26.31 -27.08 -25.16
C LYS A 189 -27.37 -27.90 -24.42
N LYS A 190 -27.52 -27.69 -23.12
CA LYS A 190 -28.52 -28.39 -22.31
C LYS A 190 -29.94 -27.92 -22.64
N ILE A 191 -30.14 -26.63 -22.86
CA ILE A 191 -31.40 -26.06 -23.35
C ILE A 191 -31.74 -26.61 -24.74
N ALA A 192 -30.76 -26.69 -25.65
CA ALA A 192 -30.96 -27.28 -26.97
C ALA A 192 -31.35 -28.76 -26.89
N SER A 193 -30.66 -29.54 -26.04
CA SER A 193 -30.99 -30.95 -25.79
C SER A 193 -32.38 -31.13 -25.19
N ASP A 194 -32.69 -30.38 -24.12
CA ASP A 194 -33.98 -30.44 -23.43
C ASP A 194 -35.12 -30.02 -24.38
N SER A 195 -34.89 -29.05 -25.29
CA SER A 195 -35.87 -28.63 -26.30
C SER A 195 -36.18 -29.72 -27.34
N LEU A 196 -35.17 -30.50 -27.73
CA LEU A 196 -35.30 -31.60 -28.68
C LEU A 196 -36.06 -32.77 -28.04
N GLU A 197 -35.77 -33.08 -26.77
CA GLU A 197 -36.50 -34.08 -26.01
C GLU A 197 -37.99 -33.70 -25.86
N ILE A 198 -38.28 -32.44 -25.54
CA ILE A 198 -39.66 -31.92 -25.49
C ILE A 198 -40.36 -32.07 -26.85
N PHE A 199 -39.65 -31.85 -27.95
CA PHE A 199 -40.21 -32.03 -29.30
C PHE A 199 -40.59 -33.49 -29.56
N TYR A 200 -39.72 -34.45 -29.23
CA TYR A 200 -40.04 -35.87 -29.37
C TYR A 200 -41.20 -36.29 -28.47
N LEU A 201 -41.18 -35.89 -27.19
CA LEU A 201 -42.28 -36.16 -26.24
C LEU A 201 -43.61 -35.60 -26.74
N LYS A 202 -43.61 -34.39 -27.33
CA LYS A 202 -44.82 -33.78 -27.91
C LYS A 202 -45.33 -34.59 -29.10
N ASN A 203 -44.44 -35.04 -29.97
CA ASN A 203 -44.83 -35.83 -31.14
C ASN A 203 -45.38 -37.20 -30.74
N ASP A 204 -44.77 -37.84 -29.74
CA ASP A 204 -45.27 -39.09 -29.16
C ASP A 204 -46.64 -38.91 -28.52
N ALA A 205 -46.86 -37.83 -27.77
CA ALA A 205 -48.17 -37.51 -27.18
C ALA A 205 -49.26 -37.32 -28.26
N ILE A 206 -48.94 -36.68 -29.39
CA ILE A 206 -49.86 -36.56 -30.53
C ILE A 206 -50.15 -37.93 -31.14
N GLY A 207 -49.13 -38.77 -31.32
CA GLY A 207 -49.29 -40.14 -31.83
C GLY A 207 -50.18 -41.00 -30.93
N LEU A 208 -49.99 -40.91 -29.61
CA LEU A 208 -50.84 -41.57 -28.60
C LEU A 208 -52.27 -41.07 -28.65
N ARG A 209 -52.49 -39.75 -28.77
CA ARG A 209 -53.83 -39.17 -28.88
C ARG A 209 -54.57 -39.69 -30.12
N ASN A 210 -53.92 -39.70 -31.27
CA ASN A 210 -54.52 -40.22 -32.51
C ASN A 210 -54.91 -41.71 -32.38
N LYS A 211 -54.09 -42.50 -31.68
CA LYS A 211 -54.43 -43.90 -31.37
C LYS A 211 -55.66 -44.01 -30.47
N ILE A 212 -55.75 -43.19 -29.42
CA ILE A 212 -56.92 -43.15 -28.53
C ILE A 212 -58.19 -42.77 -29.32
N ASP A 213 -58.13 -41.73 -30.14
CA ASP A 213 -59.27 -41.27 -30.94
C ASP A 213 -59.73 -42.36 -31.92
N SER A 214 -58.79 -43.08 -32.56
CA SER A 214 -59.12 -44.21 -33.43
C SER A 214 -59.75 -45.39 -32.68
N LEU A 215 -59.31 -45.65 -31.44
CA LEU A 215 -59.90 -46.69 -30.60
C LEU A 215 -61.32 -46.31 -30.17
N ALA A 216 -61.52 -45.05 -29.78
CA ALA A 216 -62.83 -44.52 -29.41
C ALA A 216 -63.81 -44.63 -30.58
N SER A 217 -63.42 -44.23 -31.79
CA SER A 217 -64.28 -44.38 -32.98
C SER A 217 -64.62 -45.84 -33.29
N ASN A 218 -63.67 -46.76 -33.08
CA ASN A 218 -63.91 -48.19 -33.27
C ASN A 218 -64.90 -48.72 -32.22
N ILE A 219 -64.79 -48.31 -30.96
CA ILE A 219 -65.72 -48.68 -29.89
C ILE A 219 -67.11 -48.14 -30.16
N ASP A 220 -67.24 -46.89 -30.60
CA ASP A 220 -68.54 -46.29 -30.95
C ASP A 220 -69.21 -47.05 -32.10
N SER A 221 -68.44 -47.42 -33.13
CA SER A 221 -68.95 -48.23 -34.25
C SER A 221 -69.40 -49.63 -33.80
N LEU A 222 -68.70 -50.23 -32.83
CA LEU A 222 -69.07 -51.52 -32.25
C LEU A 222 -70.31 -51.39 -31.37
N GLY A 223 -70.45 -50.31 -30.60
CA GLY A 223 -71.62 -50.00 -29.78
C GLY A 223 -72.89 -49.82 -30.61
N ALA A 224 -72.78 -49.20 -31.80
CA ALA A 224 -73.88 -49.07 -32.75
C ALA A 224 -74.32 -50.42 -33.36
N LEU A 225 -73.42 -51.40 -33.45
CA LEU A 225 -73.73 -52.76 -33.91
C LEU A 225 -74.40 -53.62 -32.82
N ILE A 226 -74.11 -53.35 -31.55
CA ILE A 226 -74.60 -54.14 -30.40
C ILE A 226 -75.90 -53.57 -29.81
N THR A 227 -76.22 -52.31 -30.07
CA THR A 227 -77.52 -51.73 -29.66
C THR A 227 -78.63 -52.36 -30.50
N PRO A 228 -79.51 -53.19 -29.93
CA PRO A 228 -80.61 -53.78 -30.68
C PRO A 228 -81.51 -52.63 -31.12
N SER A 229 -81.85 -52.57 -32.41
CA SER A 229 -82.90 -51.68 -32.89
C SER A 229 -84.13 -51.94 -32.01
N GLN A 230 -84.49 -50.99 -31.17
CA GLN A 230 -85.71 -51.10 -30.38
C GLN A 230 -86.89 -51.17 -31.36
N TRP A 231 -87.41 -52.39 -31.49
CA TRP A 231 -88.81 -52.65 -31.75
C TRP A 231 -89.56 -52.54 -30.42
#